data_AF-A0A352VR37-F1
#
_entry.id   AF-A0A352VR37-F1
#
_cell.length_a   1.000
_cell.length_b   1.000
_cell.length_c   1.000
_cell.angle_alpha   90.00
_cell.angle_beta   90.00
_cell.angle_gamma   90.00
#
_symmetry.space_group_name_H-M   'P 1'
#
loop_
_entity.id
_entity.type
_entity.pdbx_description
1 polymer ?
#
loop_
_entity_poly.entity_id
_entity_poly.type
_entity_poly.pdbx_seq_one_letter_code
_entity_poly.pdbx_strand_id
1 'polypeptide(L)'
;MNDPAVITLPFPDAQARARISDDLDTNLLVEAGAGSGKTTELVARMVALVASGVATVDEIAAVTFTRKAAAALRERFQMHLEERVGEPSERDGDDLTRERLSTALDDIDRVFVGTIHAFCSRLLRERPLEVGLDPAFEE
;
A
#
# COMPACT_ATOMS: atom_id res chain seq x y z
N MET A 1 26.64 -6.66 34.16
CA MET A 1 27.46 -5.62 33.51
C MET A 1 26.64 -5.16 32.31
N ASN A 2 25.74 -4.21 32.55
CA ASN A 2 24.76 -3.72 31.59
C ASN A 2 25.46 -2.79 30.59
N ASP A 3 25.30 -3.08 29.30
CA ASP A 3 25.77 -2.21 28.21
C ASP A 3 24.84 -0.98 28.16
N PRO A 4 25.36 0.25 28.30
CA PRO A 4 24.54 1.45 28.36
C PRO A 4 23.92 1.71 26.99
N ALA A 5 22.58 1.67 26.94
CA ALA A 5 21.70 2.30 25.96
C ALA A 5 22.30 2.48 24.55
N VAL A 6 22.03 1.51 23.68
CA VAL A 6 22.01 1.76 22.23
C VAL A 6 20.96 2.84 22.00
N ILE A 7 21.38 4.10 21.93
CA ILE A 7 20.55 5.20 21.50
C ILE A 7 20.31 4.95 20.01
N THR A 8 19.17 4.34 19.67
CA THR A 8 18.69 4.28 18.28
C THR A 8 18.37 5.70 17.87
N LEU A 9 19.35 6.43 17.36
CA LEU A 9 19.11 7.72 16.73
C LEU A 9 18.14 7.47 15.57
N PRO A 10 17.05 8.24 15.46
CA PRO A 10 16.11 8.08 14.36
C PRO A 10 16.88 8.24 13.04
N PHE A 11 16.50 7.46 12.03
CA PHE A 11 17.11 7.57 10.70
C PHE A 11 17.09 9.04 10.25
N PRO A 12 18.12 9.52 9.51
CA PRO A 12 18.14 10.89 9.01
C PRO A 12 16.89 11.30 8.22
N ASP A 13 16.16 10.31 7.67
CA ASP A 13 14.92 10.48 6.91
C ASP A 13 13.63 10.19 7.71
N ALA A 14 13.70 10.06 9.04
CA ALA A 14 12.56 9.67 9.88
C ALA A 14 11.34 10.59 9.72
N GLN A 15 11.56 11.90 9.57
CA GLN A 15 10.46 12.85 9.32
C GLN A 15 9.76 12.58 7.98
N ALA A 16 10.51 12.20 6.93
CA ALA A 16 9.93 11.87 5.64
C ALA A 16 9.11 10.56 5.73
N ARG A 17 9.60 9.55 6.45
CA ARG A 17 8.87 8.29 6.70
C ARG A 17 7.57 8.51 7.48
N ALA A 18 7.62 9.35 8.52
CA ALA A 18 6.43 9.73 9.27
C ALA A 18 5.40 10.40 8.35
N ARG A 19 5.81 11.34 7.50
CA ARG A 19 4.90 11.96 6.51
C ARG A 19 4.32 10.93 5.53
N ILE A 20 5.09 9.97 5.07
CA ILE A 20 4.58 8.91 4.19
C ILE A 20 3.49 8.07 4.87
N SER A 21 3.58 7.85 6.19
CA SER A 21 2.59 7.05 6.93
C SER A 21 1.40 7.86 7.45
N ASP A 22 1.61 9.12 7.83
CA ASP A 22 0.63 9.92 8.58
C ASP A 22 -0.13 10.92 7.68
N ASP A 23 0.51 11.43 6.64
CA ASP A 23 -0.04 12.46 5.74
C ASP A 23 -0.77 11.79 4.57
N LEU A 24 -1.98 11.27 4.84
CA LEU A 24 -2.71 10.39 3.92
C LEU A 24 -3.59 11.12 2.90
N ASP A 25 -3.96 12.38 3.15
CA ASP A 25 -4.84 13.18 2.29
C ASP A 25 -4.09 14.11 1.32
N THR A 26 -2.78 13.92 1.17
CA THR A 26 -1.95 14.75 0.28
C THR A 26 -1.16 13.94 -0.73
N ASN A 27 -0.81 14.60 -1.83
CA ASN A 27 0.05 14.04 -2.87
C ASN A 27 1.52 14.18 -2.45
N LEU A 28 2.22 13.06 -2.34
CA LEU A 28 3.63 13.01 -1.99
C LEU A 28 4.49 12.57 -3.18
N LEU A 29 5.55 13.34 -3.45
CA LEU A 29 6.67 12.91 -4.30
C LEU A 29 7.79 12.41 -3.40
N VAL A 30 8.12 11.12 -3.49
CA VAL A 30 9.18 10.51 -2.68
C VAL A 30 10.41 10.27 -3.55
N GLU A 31 11.44 11.08 -3.33
CA GLU A 31 12.76 10.85 -3.90
C GLU A 31 13.61 10.04 -2.92
N ALA A 32 14.16 8.90 -3.36
CA ALA A 32 15.10 8.16 -2.53
C ALA A 32 16.07 7.32 -3.37
N GLY A 33 17.28 7.14 -2.84
CA GLY A 33 18.34 6.34 -3.48
C GLY A 33 18.02 4.85 -3.56
N ALA A 34 18.85 4.08 -4.27
CA ALA A 34 18.75 2.62 -4.26
C ALA A 34 18.93 2.09 -2.81
N GLY A 35 18.17 1.05 -2.44
CA GLY A 35 18.26 0.43 -1.10
C GLY A 35 17.65 1.21 0.07
N SER A 36 17.09 2.40 -0.15
CA SER A 36 16.46 3.24 0.89
C SER A 36 15.11 2.75 1.44
N GLY A 37 14.58 1.66 0.90
CA GLY A 37 13.30 1.09 1.35
C GLY A 37 12.05 1.74 0.74
N LYS A 38 12.14 2.45 -0.40
CA LYS A 38 10.97 3.06 -1.08
C LYS A 38 9.76 2.15 -1.20
N THR A 39 9.97 0.91 -1.61
CA THR A 39 8.88 -0.06 -1.76
C THR A 39 8.27 -0.44 -0.41
N THR A 40 9.08 -0.56 0.63
CA THR A 40 8.61 -0.80 2.01
C THR A 40 7.76 0.37 2.49
N GLU A 41 8.21 1.61 2.27
CA GLU A 41 7.45 2.80 2.64
C GLU A 41 6.15 2.95 1.83
N LEU A 42 6.16 2.60 0.54
CA LEU A 42 4.94 2.57 -0.27
C LEU A 42 3.92 1.56 0.28
N VAL A 43 4.37 0.36 0.64
CA VAL A 43 3.53 -0.68 1.25
C VAL A 43 3.00 -0.22 2.61
N ALA A 44 3.86 0.35 3.45
CA ALA A 44 3.47 0.89 4.75
C ALA A 44 2.38 1.97 4.59
N ARG A 45 2.51 2.86 3.60
CA ARG A 45 1.48 3.85 3.27
C ARG A 45 0.16 3.22 2.83
N MET A 46 0.20 2.18 2.00
CA MET A 46 -1.03 1.46 1.60
C MET A 46 -1.73 0.85 2.81
N VAL A 47 -0.98 0.26 3.74
CA VAL A 47 -1.54 -0.27 4.99
C VAL A 47 -2.09 0.85 5.88
N ALA A 48 -1.40 2.00 5.95
CA ALA A 48 -1.87 3.16 6.72
C ALA A 48 -3.19 3.74 6.18
N LEU A 49 -3.38 3.77 4.85
CA LEU A 49 -4.65 4.15 4.22
C LEU A 49 -5.81 3.26 4.69
N VAL A 50 -5.58 1.95 4.72
CA VAL A 50 -6.58 0.97 5.20
C VAL A 50 -6.80 1.09 6.71
N ALA A 51 -5.73 1.12 7.50
CA ALA A 51 -5.79 1.18 8.96
C ALA A 51 -6.55 2.43 9.45
N SER A 52 -6.25 3.58 8.87
CA SER A 52 -6.90 4.86 9.18
C SER A 52 -8.37 4.92 8.72
N GLY A 53 -8.77 4.05 7.77
CA GLY A 53 -10.08 4.06 7.14
C GLY A 53 -10.25 5.18 6.12
N VAL A 54 -9.15 5.78 5.65
CA VAL A 54 -9.14 6.76 4.55
C VAL A 54 -9.49 6.09 3.22
N ALA A 55 -9.11 4.81 3.06
CA ALA A 55 -9.46 4.03 1.89
C ALA A 55 -9.66 2.55 2.23
N THR A 56 -10.57 1.87 1.52
CA THR A 56 -10.61 0.40 1.45
C THR A 56 -9.67 -0.12 0.36
N VAL A 57 -9.43 -1.44 0.33
CA VAL A 57 -8.51 -2.06 -0.64
C VAL A 57 -8.93 -1.84 -2.10
N ASP A 58 -10.24 -1.79 -2.39
CA ASP A 58 -10.79 -1.55 -3.73
C ASP A 58 -10.70 -0.09 -4.18
N GLU A 59 -10.43 0.83 -3.25
CA GLU A 59 -10.16 2.24 -3.53
C GLU A 59 -8.67 2.53 -3.79
N ILE A 60 -7.81 1.51 -3.63
CA ILE A 60 -6.36 1.63 -3.85
C ILE A 60 -5.96 1.08 -5.23
N ALA A 61 -5.28 1.93 -6.01
CA ALA A 61 -4.60 1.54 -7.25
C ALA A 61 -3.09 1.76 -7.15
N ALA A 62 -2.33 0.67 -7.06
CA ALA A 62 -0.88 0.67 -7.05
C ALA A 62 -0.32 0.26 -8.43
N VAL A 63 0.40 1.19 -9.05
CA VAL A 63 0.87 1.04 -10.44
C VAL A 63 2.39 1.02 -10.51
N THR A 64 2.96 0.14 -11.35
CA THR A 64 4.41 0.03 -11.55
C THR A 64 4.77 -0.26 -13.01
N PHE A 65 6.07 -0.34 -13.32
CA PHE A 65 6.56 -0.54 -14.68
C PHE A 65 6.56 -1.99 -15.14
N THR A 66 6.66 -2.96 -14.22
CA THR A 66 6.84 -4.38 -14.59
C THR A 66 5.87 -5.29 -13.85
N ARG A 67 5.44 -6.37 -14.51
CA ARG A 67 4.58 -7.39 -13.89
C ARG A 67 5.24 -8.03 -12.67
N LYS A 68 6.58 -8.22 -12.70
CA LYS A 68 7.36 -8.72 -11.57
C LYS A 68 7.31 -7.78 -10.36
N ALA A 69 7.46 -6.46 -10.58
CA ALA A 69 7.36 -5.49 -9.50
C ALA A 69 5.94 -5.43 -8.93
N ALA A 70 4.90 -5.57 -9.77
CA ALA A 70 3.51 -5.59 -9.33
C ALA A 70 3.24 -6.82 -8.43
N ALA A 71 3.68 -8.00 -8.84
CA ALA A 71 3.57 -9.22 -8.05
C ALA A 71 4.27 -9.09 -6.68
N ALA A 72 5.51 -8.58 -6.68
CA ALA A 72 6.26 -8.35 -5.45
C ALA A 72 5.61 -7.29 -4.54
N LEU A 73 4.98 -6.27 -5.11
CA LEU A 73 4.27 -5.24 -4.35
C LEU A 73 3.00 -5.81 -3.70
N ARG A 74 2.23 -6.63 -4.42
CA ARG A 74 1.04 -7.30 -3.90
C ARG A 74 1.38 -8.26 -2.76
N GLU A 75 2.41 -9.09 -2.94
CA GLU A 75 2.88 -10.02 -1.92
C GLU A 75 3.30 -9.28 -0.64
N ARG A 76 4.08 -8.19 -0.77
CA ARG A 76 4.49 -7.38 0.38
C ARG A 76 3.31 -6.70 1.07
N PHE A 77 2.35 -6.21 0.30
CA PHE A 77 1.15 -5.58 0.86
C PHE A 77 0.34 -6.57 1.71
N GLN A 78 0.09 -7.77 1.17
CA GLN A 78 -0.58 -8.84 1.91
C GLN A 78 0.18 -9.20 3.20
N MET A 79 1.48 -9.43 3.10
CA MET A 79 2.33 -9.78 4.25
C MET A 79 2.28 -8.71 5.35
N HIS A 80 2.36 -7.43 5.00
CA HIS A 80 2.27 -6.34 5.98
C HIS A 80 0.87 -6.21 6.61
N LEU A 81 -0.20 -6.51 5.87
CA LEU A 81 -1.55 -6.57 6.45
C LEU A 81 -1.64 -7.73 7.47
N GLU A 82 -1.14 -8.91 7.13
CA GLU A 82 -1.10 -10.08 8.04
C GLU A 82 -0.31 -9.80 9.31
N GLU A 83 0.87 -9.18 9.18
CA GLU A 83 1.69 -8.75 10.31
C GLU A 83 0.92 -7.80 11.23
N ARG A 84 0.29 -6.76 10.67
CA ARG A 84 -0.42 -5.73 11.44
C ARG A 84 -1.70 -6.25 12.11
N VAL A 85 -2.38 -7.25 11.53
CA VAL A 85 -3.51 -7.92 12.18
C VAL A 85 -3.06 -8.75 13.38
N GLY A 86 -1.90 -9.41 13.26
CA GLY A 86 -1.31 -10.26 14.30
C GLY A 86 -0.64 -9.52 15.46
N GLU A 87 -0.40 -8.21 15.33
CA GLU A 87 0.17 -7.39 16.40
C GLU A 87 -0.76 -7.31 17.62
N PRO A 88 -0.22 -7.48 18.85
CA PRO A 88 -0.99 -7.29 20.08
C PRO A 88 -1.53 -5.86 20.17
N SER A 89 -2.79 -5.73 20.55
CA SER A 89 -3.41 -4.42 20.78
C SER A 89 -3.03 -3.89 22.15
N GLU A 90 -2.49 -2.68 22.22
CA GLU A 90 -2.13 -2.00 23.47
C GLU A 90 -2.88 -0.68 23.67
N ARG A 91 -3.70 -0.24 22.69
CA ARG A 91 -4.34 1.08 22.68
C ARG A 91 -5.84 1.04 22.36
N ASP A 92 -6.56 2.01 22.90
CA ASP A 92 -7.95 2.28 22.51
C ASP A 92 -8.02 2.64 21.01
N GLY A 93 -8.91 1.97 20.26
CA GLY A 93 -9.06 2.12 18.80
C GLY A 93 -8.38 1.03 17.96
N ASP A 94 -7.61 0.13 18.58
CA ASP A 94 -6.97 -0.99 17.90
C ASP A 94 -7.99 -2.02 17.35
N ASP A 95 -9.17 -2.15 17.97
CA ASP A 95 -10.20 -3.10 17.53
C ASP A 95 -10.77 -2.73 16.16
N LEU A 96 -11.15 -1.46 15.95
CA LEU A 96 -11.64 -0.99 14.66
C LEU A 96 -10.54 -1.04 13.59
N THR A 97 -9.31 -0.72 13.98
CA THR A 97 -8.17 -0.82 13.07
C THR A 97 -7.95 -2.28 12.64
N ARG A 98 -7.97 -3.22 13.58
CA ARG A 98 -7.83 -4.65 13.29
C ARG A 98 -8.98 -5.15 12.42
N GLU A 99 -10.21 -4.71 12.66
CA GLU A 99 -11.37 -5.06 11.83
C GLU A 99 -11.14 -4.61 10.38
N ARG A 100 -10.76 -3.34 10.15
CA ARG A 100 -10.45 -2.82 8.81
C ARG A 100 -9.36 -3.61 8.10
N LEU A 101 -8.28 -3.92 8.82
CA LEU A 101 -7.16 -4.68 8.28
C LEU A 101 -7.54 -6.15 7.97
N SER A 102 -8.39 -6.76 8.82
CA SER A 102 -8.92 -8.11 8.58
C SER A 102 -9.82 -8.14 7.34
N THR A 103 -10.74 -7.17 7.21
CA THR A 103 -11.58 -7.04 6.00
C THR A 103 -10.72 -6.82 4.75
N ALA A 104 -9.65 -6.03 4.85
CA ALA A 104 -8.73 -5.82 3.74
C ALA A 104 -8.00 -7.10 3.31
N LEU A 105 -7.70 -8.02 4.23
CA LEU A 105 -7.15 -9.34 3.87
C LEU A 105 -8.19 -10.20 3.16
N ASP A 106 -9.43 -10.22 3.63
CA ASP A 106 -10.52 -10.96 2.98
C ASP A 106 -10.80 -10.46 1.56
N ASP A 107 -10.68 -9.13 1.35
CA ASP A 107 -10.92 -8.46 0.08
C ASP A 107 -9.63 -8.15 -0.71
N ILE A 108 -8.50 -8.79 -0.38
CA ILE A 108 -7.19 -8.48 -0.97
C ILE A 108 -7.18 -8.59 -2.51
N ASP A 109 -8.02 -9.44 -3.08
CA ASP A 109 -8.12 -9.61 -4.53
C ASP A 109 -8.77 -8.42 -5.25
N ARG A 110 -9.41 -7.51 -4.51
CA ARG A 110 -10.03 -6.30 -5.07
C ARG A 110 -9.04 -5.15 -5.28
N VAL A 111 -7.90 -5.15 -4.59
CA VAL A 111 -6.89 -4.11 -4.79
C VAL A 111 -6.30 -4.18 -6.19
N PHE A 112 -6.21 -3.04 -6.86
CA PHE A 112 -5.50 -3.00 -8.14
C PHE A 112 -4.00 -2.86 -7.87
N VAL A 113 -3.23 -3.92 -8.17
CA VAL A 113 -1.76 -3.88 -8.18
C VAL A 113 -1.27 -4.38 -9.52
N GLY A 114 -0.77 -3.48 -10.37
CA GLY A 114 -0.52 -3.81 -11.77
C GLY A 114 0.44 -2.87 -12.50
N THR A 115 0.59 -3.10 -13.80
CA THR A 115 1.33 -2.19 -14.67
C THR A 115 0.46 -1.01 -15.10
N ILE A 116 1.09 0.06 -15.61
CA ILE A 116 0.37 1.18 -16.24
C ILE A 116 -0.56 0.67 -17.35
N HIS A 117 -0.07 -0.20 -18.24
CA HIS A 117 -0.87 -0.79 -19.31
C HIS A 117 -2.06 -1.58 -18.78
N ALA A 118 -1.87 -2.43 -17.76
CA ALA A 118 -2.97 -3.19 -17.16
C ALA A 118 -4.02 -2.27 -16.51
N PHE A 119 -3.61 -1.15 -15.94
CA PHE A 119 -4.52 -0.16 -15.35
C PHE A 119 -5.35 0.53 -16.42
N CYS A 120 -4.72 1.02 -17.48
CA CYS A 120 -5.41 1.63 -18.62
C CYS A 120 -6.38 0.63 -19.27
N SER A 121 -5.96 -0.61 -19.51
CA SER A 121 -6.81 -1.66 -20.06
C SER A 121 -8.00 -1.98 -19.16
N ARG A 122 -7.84 -1.93 -17.83
CA ARG A 122 -8.96 -2.08 -16.88
C ARG A 122 -9.97 -0.94 -17.05
N LEU A 123 -9.52 0.31 -17.05
CA LEU A 123 -10.40 1.49 -17.20
C LEU A 123 -11.18 1.46 -18.52
N LEU A 124 -10.51 1.11 -19.62
CA LEU A 124 -11.16 0.99 -20.93
C LEU A 124 -12.24 -0.09 -20.96
N ARG A 125 -12.12 -1.14 -20.14
CA ARG A 125 -13.11 -2.23 -20.02
C ARG A 125 -14.30 -1.89 -19.13
N GLU A 126 -14.27 -0.80 -18.37
CA GLU A 126 -15.41 -0.40 -17.54
C GLU A 126 -16.56 0.12 -18.41
N ARG A 127 -16.26 0.79 -19.53
CA ARG A 127 -17.24 1.36 -20.48
C ARG A 127 -16.78 1.23 -21.94
N PRO A 128 -16.53 0.01 -22.46
CA PRO A 128 -15.88 -0.18 -23.77
C PRO A 128 -16.68 0.43 -24.92
N LEU A 129 -18.01 0.37 -24.87
CA LEU A 129 -18.88 0.94 -25.89
C LEU A 129 -18.81 2.47 -25.96
N GLU A 130 -18.65 3.16 -24.82
CA GLU A 130 -18.57 4.63 -24.76
C GLU A 130 -17.27 5.16 -25.36
N VAL A 131 -16.20 4.36 -25.31
CA VAL A 131 -14.90 4.68 -25.91
C VAL A 131 -14.73 4.06 -27.32
N GLY A 132 -15.77 3.45 -27.86
CA GLY A 132 -15.77 2.86 -29.21
C GLY A 132 -14.91 1.60 -29.35
N LEU A 133 -14.67 0.88 -28.26
CA LEU A 133 -13.92 -0.37 -28.25
C LEU A 133 -14.84 -1.60 -28.32
N ASP A 134 -14.34 -2.64 -28.99
CA ASP A 134 -14.94 -3.97 -28.91
C ASP A 134 -14.85 -4.49 -27.45
N PRO A 135 -15.96 -4.96 -26.83
CA PRO A 135 -15.91 -5.56 -25.50
C PRO A 135 -14.88 -6.69 -25.35
N ALA A 136 -14.49 -7.35 -26.44
CA ALA A 136 -13.50 -8.43 -26.48
C ALA A 136 -12.07 -7.98 -26.84
N PHE A 137 -11.74 -6.68 -26.76
CA PHE A 137 -10.40 -6.21 -27.13
C PHE A 137 -9.29 -6.80 -26.23
N GLU A 138 -8.19 -7.22 -26.87
CA GLU A 138 -6.98 -7.71 -26.23
C GLU A 138 -5.93 -6.59 -26.03
N GLU A 139 -5.13 -6.72 -24.97
CA GLU A 139 -3.99 -5.83 -24.67
C GLU A 139 -2.78 -6.21 -25.53
#